data_AF-A0A8T1YD77-F1
#
_entry.id   AF-A0A8T1YD77-F1
#
_cell.length_a   1.000
_cell.length_b   1.000
_cell.length_c   1.000
_cell.angle_alpha   90.00
_cell.angle_beta   90.00
_cell.angle_gamma   90.00
#
_symmetry.space_group_name_H-M   'P 1'
#
loop_
_entity.id
_entity.type
_entity.pdbx_description
1 polymer ?
#
loop_
_entity_poly.entity_id
_entity_poly.type
_entity_poly.pdbx_seq_one_letter_code
_entity_poly.pdbx_strand_id
1 'polypeptide(L)'
;MGASSSTDNKESSEKREIESLAASTGALPLLQRSFSKLVDSQTNTVPFQSFKQSFGLSYDSITTEGGQKVGDLFPRLLEHLGSSLVDLFFVPDKEGLSWVEFARGYVKCCGRMSASMSFNTLLRIYYVTAKNAGFSPKLEFESDEADCKINGSISIRELLVFLWICWTMSWDGRSSKAAEMKGCLFLPDISHLILSAVVSCIDSESGKSLDVWETDVSGLELELPIGKFLTWAFMTVPSLTECLSHFCNSRLQNLTSVEDGSGPSKSTAVDDSASKTSENTLLTCGRAWAISLTSKSILSEEILSSCFPCNSNETNEHLLYRSYHHGKGMNRLWSNVEGYHAPILVIISANCEVEHEGTSSERKWVIGAILQHGFENRDAFYGSSGNLFSISPVFHAFSSSGKEKNFAYSHLHPSGGVYDAHPKPVGIGFGGTLGNERIFIDEDFAKITVRHHAVDKTYQSGSLFPNQGYLPVEALVLDIEAWGLGGNKAREIQQAYQKREELFTNQRRKIDLKTFTNWEDSPEKMMMDMMGNPNAPRKEDR
;
A
#
# COMPACT_ATOMS: atom_id res chain seq x y z
N MET A 1 -30.26 57.52 17.78
CA MET A 1 -29.75 56.35 18.52
C MET A 1 -30.54 55.14 18.05
N GLY A 2 -30.00 54.06 17.50
CA GLY A 2 -28.65 53.71 17.09
C GLY A 2 -28.80 52.55 16.10
N ALA A 3 -28.00 52.55 15.03
CA ALA A 3 -27.92 51.46 14.08
C ALA A 3 -26.46 51.00 14.09
N SER A 4 -26.17 49.91 14.80
CA SER A 4 -24.88 49.22 14.75
C SER A 4 -25.01 47.84 15.41
N SER A 5 -25.20 46.77 14.63
CA SER A 5 -24.97 45.37 15.05
C SER A 5 -25.06 44.31 13.93
N SER A 6 -25.02 44.67 12.64
CA SER A 6 -25.18 43.67 11.55
C SER A 6 -23.89 43.06 11.02
N THR A 7 -22.73 43.69 11.26
CA THR A 7 -21.42 43.22 10.78
C THR A 7 -20.81 42.15 11.70
N ASP A 8 -20.84 42.33 13.02
CA ASP A 8 -20.22 41.39 13.98
C ASP A 8 -20.88 40.01 13.98
N ASN A 9 -22.20 39.95 13.69
CA ASN A 9 -22.90 38.68 13.59
C ASN A 9 -22.48 37.86 12.35
N LYS A 10 -22.10 38.51 11.24
CA LYS A 10 -21.68 37.82 10.01
C LYS A 10 -20.31 37.16 10.17
N GLU A 11 -19.33 37.89 10.70
CA GLU A 11 -17.99 37.32 10.96
C GLU A 11 -18.05 36.14 11.95
N SER A 12 -18.92 36.25 12.98
CA SER A 12 -19.12 35.17 13.94
C SER A 12 -19.79 33.92 13.31
N SER A 13 -20.69 34.10 12.34
CA SER A 13 -21.35 33.01 11.63
C SER A 13 -20.41 32.30 10.65
N GLU A 14 -19.62 33.07 9.91
CA GLU A 14 -18.66 32.55 8.94
C GLU A 14 -17.54 31.76 9.61
N LYS A 15 -17.02 32.28 10.74
CA LYS A 15 -16.05 31.55 11.56
C LYS A 15 -16.59 30.19 12.01
N ARG A 16 -17.84 30.13 12.50
CA ARG A 16 -18.47 28.87 12.92
C ARG A 16 -18.66 27.88 11.78
N GLU A 17 -19.02 28.37 10.60
CA GLU A 17 -19.20 27.54 9.41
C GLU A 17 -17.87 26.89 8.98
N ILE A 18 -16.80 27.68 8.89
CA ILE A 18 -15.47 27.18 8.51
C ILE A 18 -14.92 26.23 9.56
N GLU A 19 -15.11 26.51 10.85
CA GLU A 19 -14.73 25.61 11.94
C GLU A 19 -15.49 24.28 11.87
N SER A 20 -16.79 24.30 11.52
CA SER A 20 -17.58 23.09 11.30
C SER A 20 -17.05 22.26 10.12
N LEU A 21 -16.72 22.92 9.00
CA LEU A 21 -16.13 22.26 7.84
C LEU A 21 -14.75 21.66 8.16
N ALA A 22 -13.90 22.40 8.87
CA ALA A 22 -12.60 21.91 9.33
C ALA A 22 -12.76 20.75 10.33
N ALA A 23 -13.70 20.84 11.27
CA ALA A 23 -14.00 19.78 12.23
C ALA A 23 -14.45 18.48 11.54
N SER A 24 -15.17 18.57 10.42
CA SER A 24 -15.57 17.40 9.64
C SER A 24 -14.37 16.59 9.12
N THR A 25 -13.21 17.23 8.92
CA THR A 25 -11.97 16.54 8.53
C THR A 25 -11.22 15.91 9.70
N GLY A 26 -11.62 16.20 10.95
CA GLY A 26 -10.90 15.83 12.16
C GLY A 26 -9.65 16.68 12.45
N ALA A 27 -9.29 17.63 11.58
CA ALA A 27 -8.07 18.43 11.70
C ALA A 27 -8.22 19.72 12.53
N LEU A 28 -9.42 20.07 13.00
CA LEU A 28 -9.63 21.32 13.75
C LEU A 28 -8.67 21.50 14.95
N PRO A 29 -8.41 20.49 15.81
CA PRO A 29 -7.45 20.65 16.91
C PRO A 29 -6.02 20.91 16.42
N LEU A 30 -5.62 20.26 15.32
CA LEU A 30 -4.32 20.47 14.69
C LEU A 30 -4.19 21.91 14.15
N LEU A 31 -5.24 22.41 13.49
CA LEU A 31 -5.26 23.77 12.95
C LEU A 31 -5.17 24.81 14.06
N GLN A 32 -5.94 24.64 15.14
CA GLN A 32 -5.91 25.56 16.29
C GLN A 32 -4.51 25.59 16.92
N ARG A 33 -3.89 24.42 17.11
CA ARG A 33 -2.52 24.31 17.66
C ARG A 33 -1.47 24.90 16.73
N SER A 34 -1.62 24.72 15.42
CA SER A 34 -0.66 25.25 14.44
C SER A 34 -0.79 26.76 14.35
N PHE A 35 -2.01 27.28 14.27
CA PHE A 35 -2.27 28.71 14.20
C PHE A 35 -1.76 29.45 15.45
N SER A 36 -2.04 28.94 16.65
CA SER A 36 -1.57 29.59 17.89
C SER A 36 -0.04 29.70 17.99
N LYS A 37 0.71 28.81 17.33
CA LYS A 37 2.17 28.85 17.25
C LYS A 37 2.72 29.74 16.14
N LEU A 38 1.95 29.95 15.08
CA LEU A 38 2.36 30.71 13.91
C LEU A 38 1.99 32.19 13.98
N VAL A 39 1.04 32.55 14.84
CA VAL A 39 0.54 33.92 14.99
C VAL A 39 1.60 34.82 15.60
N ASP A 40 1.76 36.00 15.00
CA ASP A 40 2.49 37.09 15.62
C ASP A 40 1.67 37.71 16.76
N SER A 41 2.28 37.79 17.94
CA SER A 41 1.70 38.40 19.14
C SER A 41 1.23 39.85 18.96
N GLN A 42 1.77 40.59 17.98
CA GLN A 42 1.43 42.00 17.75
C GLN A 42 0.25 42.18 16.79
N THR A 43 0.16 41.39 15.73
CA THR A 43 -0.87 41.53 14.68
C THR A 43 -2.00 40.51 14.81
N ASN A 44 -1.82 39.47 15.65
CA ASN A 44 -2.74 38.34 15.76
C ASN A 44 -3.02 37.62 14.41
N THR A 45 -2.09 37.74 13.47
CA THR A 45 -2.12 37.12 12.14
C THR A 45 -0.87 36.26 11.92
N VAL A 46 -0.96 35.28 11.03
CA VAL A 46 0.21 34.48 10.62
C VAL A 46 0.96 35.20 9.49
N PRO A 47 2.28 35.48 9.64
CA PRO A 47 3.08 36.08 8.59
C PRO A 47 3.15 35.18 7.35
N PHE A 48 2.62 35.67 6.23
CA PHE A 48 2.42 34.86 5.02
C PHE A 48 3.73 34.30 4.44
N GLN A 49 4.81 35.09 4.42
CA GLN A 49 6.09 34.64 3.86
C GLN A 49 6.74 33.53 4.70
N SER A 50 6.71 33.64 6.03
CA SER A 50 7.21 32.60 6.92
C SER A 50 6.38 31.32 6.81
N PHE A 51 5.05 31.46 6.68
CA PHE A 51 4.16 30.34 6.44
C PHE A 51 4.42 29.66 5.09
N LYS A 52 4.68 30.44 4.04
CA LYS A 52 5.05 29.91 2.73
C LYS A 52 6.36 29.12 2.77
N GLN A 53 7.37 29.65 3.46
CA GLN A 53 8.66 28.98 3.64
C GLN A 53 8.53 27.67 4.44
N SER A 54 7.62 27.61 5.41
CA SER A 54 7.42 26.41 6.22
C SER A 54 6.82 25.22 5.47
N PHE A 55 6.33 25.42 4.24
CA PHE A 55 5.90 24.35 3.34
C PHE A 55 6.99 23.91 2.36
N GLY A 56 8.16 24.57 2.33
CA GLY A 56 9.25 24.24 1.42
C GLY A 56 9.82 22.83 1.65
N LEU A 57 10.10 22.14 0.54
CA LEU A 57 10.78 20.85 0.54
C LEU A 57 12.26 21.06 0.18
N SER A 58 13.14 20.44 0.95
CA SER A 58 14.58 20.45 0.69
C SER A 58 15.14 19.06 0.98
N TYR A 59 15.74 18.46 -0.04
CA TYR A 59 16.40 17.16 0.04
C TYR A 59 17.83 17.33 -0.49
N ASP A 60 18.80 16.82 0.26
CA ASP A 60 20.22 16.84 -0.07
C ASP A 60 20.56 15.82 -1.16
N SER A 61 19.84 14.69 -1.20
CA SER A 61 20.03 13.64 -2.20
C SER A 61 18.72 12.98 -2.61
N ILE A 62 18.60 12.61 -3.89
CA ILE A 62 17.49 11.83 -4.43
C ILE A 62 18.03 10.48 -4.89
N THR A 63 17.44 9.41 -4.37
CA THR A 63 17.75 8.02 -4.72
C THR A 63 16.55 7.36 -5.39
N THR A 64 16.78 6.34 -6.20
CA THR A 64 15.72 5.67 -6.98
C THR A 64 15.79 4.16 -6.82
N GLU A 65 14.62 3.53 -6.75
CA GLU A 65 14.47 2.08 -6.87
C GLU A 65 14.94 1.64 -8.27
N GLY A 66 15.81 0.64 -8.35
CA GLY A 66 16.33 0.14 -9.63
C GLY A 66 17.29 1.08 -10.37
N GLY A 67 17.75 2.18 -9.77
CA GLY A 67 18.76 3.06 -10.36
C GLY A 67 18.26 3.90 -11.54
N GLN A 68 16.95 4.13 -11.63
CA GLN A 68 16.34 4.97 -12.67
C GLN A 68 16.90 6.41 -12.61
N LYS A 69 17.19 7.00 -13.78
CA LYS A 69 17.65 8.39 -13.86
C LYS A 69 16.51 9.36 -13.59
N VAL A 70 16.71 10.25 -12.63
CA VAL A 70 15.79 11.37 -12.36
C VAL A 70 16.13 12.52 -13.29
N GLY A 71 15.17 12.96 -14.10
CA GLY A 71 15.37 14.13 -14.96
C GLY A 71 15.24 15.45 -14.20
N ASP A 72 15.87 16.52 -14.71
CA ASP A 72 15.93 17.86 -14.10
C ASP A 72 14.56 18.51 -13.81
N LEU A 73 13.49 18.02 -14.45
CA LEU A 73 12.12 18.49 -14.24
C LEU A 73 11.67 18.26 -12.79
N PHE A 74 11.95 17.08 -12.23
CA PHE A 74 11.42 16.71 -10.93
C PHE A 74 11.99 17.52 -9.75
N PRO A 75 13.33 17.67 -9.61
CA PRO A 75 13.90 18.48 -8.53
C PRO A 75 13.41 19.93 -8.54
N ARG A 76 13.32 20.56 -9.72
CA ARG A 76 12.81 21.94 -9.86
C ARG A 76 11.36 22.07 -9.40
N LEU A 77 10.51 21.08 -9.68
CA LEU A 77 9.13 21.10 -9.21
C LEU A 77 9.04 20.98 -7.69
N LEU A 78 9.92 20.19 -7.06
CA LEU A 78 9.94 20.05 -5.60
C LEU A 78 10.23 21.38 -4.89
N GLU A 79 11.15 22.18 -5.41
CA GLU A 79 11.48 23.51 -4.87
C GLU A 79 10.26 24.45 -4.82
N HIS A 80 9.36 24.31 -5.80
CA HIS A 80 8.17 25.15 -5.91
C HIS A 80 6.90 24.55 -5.30
N LEU A 81 6.86 23.24 -5.00
CA LEU A 81 5.63 22.53 -4.62
C LEU A 81 4.92 23.16 -3.41
N GLY A 82 5.64 23.31 -2.30
CA GLY A 82 5.09 23.87 -1.07
C GLY A 82 4.64 25.32 -1.23
N SER A 83 5.46 26.11 -1.92
CA SER A 83 5.18 27.53 -2.17
C SER A 83 3.92 27.72 -3.04
N SER A 84 3.74 26.86 -4.04
CA SER A 84 2.61 26.87 -4.97
C SER A 84 1.32 26.43 -4.29
N LEU A 85 1.40 25.46 -3.38
CA LEU A 85 0.27 25.04 -2.55
C LEU A 85 -0.21 26.19 -1.66
N VAL A 86 0.71 26.86 -0.96
CA VAL A 86 0.35 27.98 -0.08
C VAL A 86 -0.28 29.11 -0.88
N ASP A 87 0.33 29.52 -2.00
CA ASP A 87 -0.19 30.59 -2.86
C ASP A 87 -1.58 30.26 -3.43
N LEU A 88 -1.84 29.00 -3.76
CA LEU A 88 -3.10 28.59 -4.39
C LEU A 88 -4.29 28.60 -3.43
N PHE A 89 -4.08 28.25 -2.15
CA PHE A 89 -5.20 28.04 -1.22
C PHE A 89 -5.27 29.06 -0.08
N PHE A 90 -4.15 29.63 0.34
CA PHE A 90 -4.10 30.55 1.47
C PHE A 90 -3.96 31.98 0.95
N VAL A 91 -5.06 32.73 0.97
CA VAL A 91 -5.09 34.12 0.52
C VAL A 91 -4.97 35.01 1.77
N PRO A 92 -3.91 35.82 1.90
CA PRO A 92 -3.73 36.71 3.05
C PRO A 92 -4.53 38.01 2.91
N ASP A 93 -4.99 38.52 4.04
CA ASP A 93 -5.48 39.88 4.19
C ASP A 93 -4.30 40.87 4.28
N LYS A 94 -4.61 42.18 4.38
CA LYS A 94 -3.60 43.26 4.40
C LYS A 94 -2.49 43.09 5.44
N GLU A 95 -2.76 42.37 6.53
CA GLU A 95 -1.84 42.17 7.67
C GLU A 95 -1.35 40.72 7.81
N GLY A 96 -1.65 39.82 6.86
CA GLY A 96 -1.31 38.40 6.92
C GLY A 96 -2.54 37.50 6.97
N LEU A 97 -2.37 36.23 7.38
CA LEU A 97 -3.47 35.28 7.45
C LEU A 97 -4.18 35.35 8.82
N SER A 98 -5.44 35.77 8.81
CA SER A 98 -6.34 35.62 9.96
C SER A 98 -6.74 34.15 10.17
N TRP A 99 -7.35 33.83 11.33
CA TRP A 99 -7.83 32.46 11.61
C TRP A 99 -8.81 31.96 10.55
N VAL A 100 -9.71 32.84 10.12
CA VAL A 100 -10.77 32.51 9.15
C VAL A 100 -10.16 32.17 7.79
N GLU A 101 -9.19 32.96 7.32
CA GLU A 101 -8.50 32.71 6.04
C GLU A 101 -7.61 31.47 6.09
N PHE A 102 -6.89 31.28 7.20
CA PHE A 102 -6.08 30.10 7.44
C PHE A 102 -6.91 28.82 7.39
N ALA A 103 -8.01 28.78 8.16
CA ALA A 103 -8.90 27.62 8.19
C ALA A 103 -9.62 27.42 6.85
N ARG A 104 -10.01 28.50 6.15
CA ARG A 104 -10.62 28.43 4.81
C ARG A 104 -9.65 27.85 3.79
N GLY A 105 -8.39 28.27 3.81
CA GLY A 105 -7.35 27.73 2.92
C GLY A 105 -7.16 26.23 3.13
N TYR A 106 -7.12 25.79 4.39
CA TYR A 106 -7.07 24.36 4.72
C TYR A 106 -8.32 23.61 4.21
N VAL A 107 -9.53 24.15 4.42
CA VAL A 107 -10.76 23.50 3.94
C VAL A 107 -10.81 23.43 2.41
N LYS A 108 -10.29 24.42 1.70
CA LYS A 108 -10.20 24.39 0.23
C LYS A 108 -9.25 23.31 -0.29
N CYS A 109 -8.15 23.01 0.41
CA CYS A 109 -7.19 22.01 -0.05
C CYS A 109 -7.42 20.60 0.50
N CYS A 110 -7.89 20.48 1.75
CA CYS A 110 -8.00 19.21 2.49
C CYS A 110 -9.41 18.94 3.03
N GLY A 111 -10.40 19.75 2.67
CA GLY A 111 -11.79 19.57 3.05
C GLY A 111 -12.41 18.28 2.49
N ARG A 112 -13.58 17.91 3.01
CA ARG A 112 -14.37 16.81 2.43
C ARG A 112 -14.89 17.23 1.07
N MET A 113 -14.34 16.63 0.02
CA MET A 113 -14.70 16.90 -1.38
C MET A 113 -15.12 15.62 -2.09
N SER A 114 -15.81 15.76 -3.23
CA SER A 114 -15.98 14.62 -4.13
C SER A 114 -14.61 14.15 -4.64
N ALA A 115 -14.50 12.89 -5.06
CA ALA A 115 -13.27 12.39 -5.65
C ALA A 115 -12.83 13.27 -6.83
N SER A 116 -13.77 13.70 -7.67
CA SER A 116 -13.48 14.55 -8.84
C SER A 116 -12.83 15.87 -8.46
N MET A 117 -13.42 16.58 -7.51
CA MET A 117 -12.87 17.84 -7.01
C MET A 117 -11.49 17.63 -6.36
N SER A 118 -11.27 16.49 -5.70
CA SER A 118 -9.99 16.17 -5.07
C SER A 118 -8.88 15.97 -6.11
N PHE A 119 -9.16 15.24 -7.21
CA PHE A 119 -8.21 15.08 -8.31
C PHE A 119 -7.97 16.39 -9.05
N ASN A 120 -9.01 17.19 -9.28
CA ASN A 120 -8.87 18.51 -9.88
C ASN A 120 -7.94 19.41 -9.05
N THR A 121 -8.12 19.42 -7.73
CA THR A 121 -7.29 20.16 -6.78
C THR A 121 -5.83 19.70 -6.87
N LEU A 122 -5.58 18.40 -6.89
CA LEU A 122 -4.25 17.82 -7.02
C LEU A 122 -3.57 18.19 -8.36
N LEU A 123 -4.30 18.12 -9.47
CA LEU A 123 -3.79 18.51 -10.79
C LEU A 123 -3.54 20.02 -10.90
N ARG A 124 -4.34 20.86 -10.23
CA ARG A 124 -4.09 22.31 -10.16
C ARG A 124 -2.79 22.62 -9.44
N ILE A 125 -2.51 21.94 -8.33
CA ILE A 125 -1.24 22.10 -7.61
C ILE A 125 -0.07 21.76 -8.54
N TYR A 126 -0.15 20.62 -9.22
CA TYR A 126 0.86 20.24 -10.21
C TYR A 126 1.03 21.29 -11.30
N TYR A 127 -0.08 21.79 -11.87
CA TYR A 127 -0.07 22.79 -12.92
C TYR A 127 0.60 24.11 -12.49
N VAL A 128 0.22 24.65 -11.34
CA VAL A 128 0.78 25.90 -10.79
C VAL A 128 2.26 25.69 -10.44
N THR A 129 2.60 24.55 -9.84
CA THR A 129 3.99 24.19 -9.51
C THR A 129 4.85 24.13 -10.77
N ALA A 130 4.34 23.51 -11.83
CA ALA A 130 5.02 23.42 -13.12
C ALA A 130 5.23 24.79 -13.77
N LYS A 131 4.20 25.65 -13.78
CA LYS A 131 4.34 27.02 -14.28
C LYS A 131 5.37 27.82 -13.50
N ASN A 132 5.36 27.74 -12.17
CA ASN A 132 6.32 28.43 -11.31
C ASN A 132 7.75 27.95 -11.54
N ALA A 133 7.94 26.67 -11.85
CA ALA A 133 9.22 26.08 -12.22
C ALA A 133 9.65 26.34 -13.69
N GLY A 134 8.86 27.10 -14.46
CA GLY A 134 9.17 27.49 -15.84
C GLY A 134 8.73 26.47 -16.91
N PHE A 135 7.86 25.52 -16.56
CA PHE A 135 7.30 24.53 -17.48
C PHE A 135 5.87 24.88 -17.86
N SER A 136 5.44 24.46 -19.05
CA SER A 136 4.09 24.72 -19.56
C SER A 136 3.34 23.40 -19.82
N PRO A 137 2.65 22.84 -18.82
CA PRO A 137 1.82 21.65 -19.02
C PRO A 137 0.68 21.93 -19.99
N LYS A 138 0.31 20.92 -20.79
CA LYS A 138 -0.83 20.98 -21.73
C LYS A 138 -2.17 20.77 -21.02
N LEU A 139 -2.36 21.40 -19.86
CA LEU A 139 -3.59 21.34 -19.07
C LEU A 139 -4.29 22.70 -19.09
N GLU A 140 -5.60 22.68 -19.33
CA GLU A 140 -6.45 23.86 -19.37
C GLU A 140 -7.60 23.69 -18.38
N PHE A 141 -7.79 24.67 -17.50
CA PHE A 141 -8.85 24.71 -16.49
C PHE A 141 -9.89 25.76 -16.89
N GLU A 142 -11.17 25.40 -16.92
CA GLU A 142 -12.25 26.30 -17.35
C GLU A 142 -12.56 27.43 -16.34
N SER A 143 -12.28 27.20 -15.05
CA SER A 143 -12.46 28.18 -13.98
C SER A 143 -11.41 27.98 -12.89
N ASP A 144 -11.43 28.80 -11.83
CA ASP A 144 -10.58 28.62 -10.63
C ASP A 144 -11.24 27.70 -9.56
N GLU A 145 -12.47 27.26 -9.78
CA GLU A 145 -13.23 26.45 -8.83
C GLU A 145 -12.85 24.96 -8.87
N ALA A 146 -12.92 24.27 -7.74
CA ALA A 146 -12.46 22.88 -7.64
C ALA A 146 -13.27 21.88 -8.50
N ASP A 147 -14.50 22.20 -8.87
CA ASP A 147 -15.40 21.38 -9.69
C ASP A 147 -15.29 21.64 -11.20
N CYS A 148 -14.33 22.45 -11.64
CA CYS A 148 -14.18 22.78 -13.06
C CYS A 148 -13.84 21.56 -13.93
N LYS A 149 -14.17 21.64 -15.22
CA LYS A 149 -13.70 20.70 -16.21
C LYS A 149 -12.25 21.01 -16.61
N ILE A 150 -11.46 19.94 -16.76
CA ILE A 150 -10.06 20.00 -17.21
C ILE A 150 -9.99 19.47 -18.63
N ASN A 151 -9.35 20.24 -19.50
CA ASN A 151 -9.09 19.87 -20.90
C ASN A 151 -7.58 19.70 -21.12
N GLY A 152 -7.22 19.01 -22.22
CA GLY A 152 -5.83 18.82 -22.63
C GLY A 152 -5.29 17.40 -22.44
N SER A 153 -3.98 17.28 -22.39
CA SER A 153 -3.25 16.01 -22.35
C SER A 153 -2.10 16.05 -21.35
N ILE A 154 -1.68 14.86 -20.90
CA ILE A 154 -0.49 14.67 -20.08
C ILE A 154 0.46 13.69 -20.79
N SER A 155 1.71 14.07 -20.97
CA SER A 155 2.74 13.17 -21.49
C SER A 155 3.14 12.12 -20.45
N ILE A 156 3.70 10.99 -20.89
CA ILE A 156 4.16 9.94 -19.96
C ILE A 156 5.22 10.45 -18.98
N ARG A 157 6.12 11.33 -19.44
CA ARG A 157 7.13 11.97 -18.58
C ARG A 157 6.50 12.87 -17.51
N GLU A 158 5.50 13.66 -17.88
CA GLU A 158 4.75 14.48 -16.92
C GLU A 158 3.96 13.62 -15.93
N LEU A 159 3.37 12.51 -16.39
CA LEU A 159 2.66 11.57 -15.52
C LEU A 159 3.58 10.91 -14.49
N LEU A 160 4.78 10.47 -14.91
CA LEU A 160 5.80 9.93 -14.01
C LEU A 160 6.14 10.93 -12.90
N VAL A 161 6.43 12.17 -13.29
CA VAL A 161 6.77 13.26 -12.39
C VAL A 161 5.60 13.62 -11.46
N PHE A 162 4.37 13.65 -12.00
CA PHE A 162 3.16 13.89 -11.22
C PHE A 162 2.96 12.83 -10.12
N LEU A 163 3.12 11.55 -10.46
CA LEU A 163 3.04 10.47 -9.48
C LEU A 163 4.19 10.52 -8.45
N TRP A 164 5.41 10.85 -8.86
CA TRP A 164 6.50 11.08 -7.90
C TRP A 164 6.27 12.26 -6.97
N ILE A 165 5.60 13.33 -7.42
CA ILE A 165 5.16 14.43 -6.54
C ILE A 165 4.16 13.91 -5.51
N CYS A 166 3.19 13.09 -5.93
CA CYS A 166 2.22 12.46 -5.02
C CYS A 166 2.91 11.55 -4.00
N TRP A 167 3.87 10.75 -4.44
CA TRP A 167 4.71 9.94 -3.57
C TRP A 167 5.48 10.80 -2.56
N THR A 168 6.12 11.88 -3.02
CA THR A 168 6.91 12.78 -2.15
C THR A 168 6.05 13.44 -1.08
N MET A 169 4.83 13.84 -1.45
CA MET A 169 3.84 14.35 -0.50
C MET A 169 3.48 13.32 0.59
N SER A 170 3.35 12.05 0.22
CA SER A 170 3.16 10.96 1.20
C SER A 170 4.43 10.65 2.02
N TRP A 171 5.62 10.81 1.43
CA TRP A 171 6.91 10.52 2.05
C TRP A 171 7.35 11.54 3.09
N ASP A 172 7.16 12.84 2.83
CA ASP A 172 7.60 13.95 3.69
C ASP A 172 7.14 13.75 5.14
N GLY A 173 5.87 13.38 5.33
CA GLY A 173 5.33 13.23 6.68
C GLY A 173 5.72 11.96 7.43
N ARG A 174 6.24 10.96 6.71
CA ARG A 174 6.62 9.67 7.28
C ARG A 174 8.12 9.61 7.57
N SER A 175 8.94 10.22 6.71
CA SER A 175 10.39 10.31 6.88
C SER A 175 10.85 11.26 7.99
N SER A 176 10.05 12.29 8.33
CA SER A 176 10.34 13.22 9.45
C SER A 176 10.55 12.51 10.81
N LYS A 177 10.03 11.27 10.96
CA LYS A 177 10.18 10.45 12.18
C LYS A 177 11.46 9.60 12.21
N ALA A 178 12.13 9.41 11.08
CA ALA A 178 13.34 8.60 10.96
C ALA A 178 14.58 9.50 10.99
N ALA A 179 15.30 9.53 12.12
CA ALA A 179 16.43 10.44 12.35
C ALA A 179 17.60 10.26 11.36
N GLU A 180 17.74 9.09 10.74
CA GLU A 180 18.86 8.75 9.82
C GLU A 180 18.59 9.12 8.35
N MET A 181 17.33 9.31 7.94
CA MET A 181 16.96 9.66 6.56
C MET A 181 16.75 11.16 6.33
N LYS A 182 17.07 11.99 7.32
CA LYS A 182 16.87 13.43 7.24
C LYS A 182 17.70 13.99 6.08
N GLY A 183 17.02 14.41 5.00
CA GLY A 183 17.64 14.98 3.81
C GLY A 183 17.70 14.06 2.59
N CYS A 184 17.28 12.79 2.64
CA CYS A 184 17.24 11.91 1.46
C CYS A 184 15.81 11.57 1.01
N LEU A 185 15.51 11.79 -0.27
CA LEU A 185 14.27 11.36 -0.91
C LEU A 185 14.51 10.07 -1.68
N PHE A 186 13.75 9.02 -1.36
CA PHE A 186 13.73 7.78 -2.13
C PHE A 186 12.55 7.76 -3.09
N LEU A 187 12.77 7.49 -4.37
CA LEU A 187 11.72 7.39 -5.39
C LEU A 187 11.49 5.93 -5.80
N PRO A 188 10.25 5.43 -5.71
CA PRO A 188 9.92 4.07 -6.07
C PRO A 188 9.84 3.87 -7.60
N ASP A 189 10.03 2.62 -8.04
CA ASP A 189 9.75 2.23 -9.41
C ASP A 189 8.25 2.07 -9.60
N ILE A 190 7.66 3.01 -10.34
CA ILE A 190 6.23 3.08 -10.60
C ILE A 190 5.89 2.75 -12.06
N SER A 191 6.81 2.10 -12.79
CA SER A 191 6.62 1.71 -14.19
C SER A 191 5.32 0.94 -14.41
N HIS A 192 4.96 0.06 -13.47
CA HIS A 192 3.72 -0.72 -13.50
C HIS A 192 2.44 0.12 -13.40
N LEU A 193 2.46 1.23 -12.65
CA LEU A 193 1.37 2.20 -12.60
C LEU A 193 1.30 3.04 -13.87
N ILE A 194 2.45 3.44 -14.43
CA ILE A 194 2.50 4.19 -15.68
C ILE A 194 1.94 3.35 -16.83
N LEU A 195 2.39 2.09 -16.96
CA LEU A 195 1.87 1.16 -17.97
C LEU A 195 0.37 0.90 -17.77
N SER A 196 -0.11 0.82 -16.52
CA SER A 196 -1.55 0.73 -16.23
C SER A 196 -2.34 1.93 -16.77
N ALA A 197 -1.87 3.15 -16.52
CA ALA A 197 -2.52 4.35 -17.04
C ALA A 197 -2.50 4.39 -18.58
N VAL A 198 -1.36 4.05 -19.19
CA VAL A 198 -1.20 4.02 -20.64
C VAL A 198 -2.14 3.00 -21.29
N VAL A 199 -2.14 1.75 -20.82
CA VAL A 199 -3.00 0.68 -21.34
C VAL A 199 -4.48 1.03 -21.18
N SER A 200 -4.87 1.66 -20.07
CA SER A 200 -6.26 2.09 -19.84
C SER A 200 -6.69 3.27 -20.72
N CYS A 201 -5.75 4.07 -21.23
CA CYS A 201 -6.04 5.29 -22.00
C CYS A 201 -5.94 5.09 -23.52
N ILE A 202 -5.19 4.09 -23.98
CA ILE A 202 -5.08 3.74 -25.41
C ILE A 202 -6.35 3.00 -25.83
N ASP A 203 -6.99 3.45 -26.92
CA ASP A 203 -8.12 2.74 -27.49
C ASP A 203 -7.64 1.47 -28.19
N SER A 204 -8.24 0.33 -27.83
CA SER A 204 -8.08 -0.95 -28.52
C SER A 204 -8.48 -0.88 -30.01
N GLU A 205 -9.22 0.15 -30.41
CA GLU A 205 -9.65 0.41 -31.79
C GLU A 205 -8.56 1.05 -32.67
N SER A 206 -7.51 1.62 -32.06
CA SER A 206 -6.47 2.36 -32.80
C SER A 206 -5.45 1.47 -33.54
N GLY A 207 -5.60 0.14 -33.48
CA GLY A 207 -4.74 -0.83 -34.17
C GLY A 207 -3.28 -0.89 -33.68
N LYS A 208 -2.86 0.00 -32.78
CA LYS A 208 -1.56 -0.01 -32.12
C LYS A 208 -1.66 -0.78 -30.80
N SER A 209 -1.54 -2.11 -30.87
CA SER A 209 -1.35 -2.90 -29.65
C SER A 209 0.03 -2.59 -29.07
N LEU A 210 0.08 -1.90 -27.93
CA LEU A 210 1.33 -1.68 -27.20
C LEU A 210 1.84 -3.03 -26.68
N ASP A 211 3.05 -3.42 -27.08
CA ASP A 211 3.68 -4.60 -26.48
C ASP A 211 4.24 -4.26 -25.10
N VAL A 212 3.42 -4.52 -24.08
CA VAL A 212 3.72 -4.26 -22.67
C VAL A 212 5.00 -4.96 -22.20
N TRP A 213 5.43 -6.06 -22.84
CA TRP A 213 6.57 -6.86 -22.38
C TRP A 213 7.93 -6.27 -22.75
N GLU A 214 8.01 -5.51 -23.84
CA GLU A 214 9.26 -4.94 -24.35
C GLU A 214 9.31 -3.41 -24.25
N THR A 215 8.28 -2.81 -23.64
CA THR A 215 8.15 -1.36 -23.56
C THR A 215 8.95 -0.76 -22.41
N ASP A 216 9.96 0.04 -22.75
CA ASP A 216 10.61 0.96 -21.80
C ASP A 216 9.75 2.22 -21.61
N VAL A 217 9.20 2.39 -20.42
CA VAL A 217 8.37 3.53 -20.03
C VAL A 217 9.08 4.87 -20.24
N SER A 218 10.41 4.90 -20.07
CA SER A 218 11.18 6.14 -20.16
C SER A 218 11.34 6.68 -21.59
N GLY A 219 11.19 5.80 -22.60
CA GLY A 219 11.29 6.13 -24.02
C GLY A 219 9.96 6.40 -24.73
N LEU A 220 8.83 6.29 -24.04
CA LEU A 220 7.52 6.45 -24.67
C LEU A 220 7.13 7.94 -24.85
N GLU A 221 7.04 8.36 -26.10
CA GLU A 221 6.51 9.68 -26.50
C GLU A 221 5.00 9.61 -26.80
N LEU A 222 4.20 9.26 -25.79
CA LEU A 222 2.74 9.24 -25.89
C LEU A 222 2.12 10.34 -25.01
N GLU A 223 1.01 10.91 -25.48
CA GLU A 223 0.17 11.82 -24.72
C GLU A 223 -1.17 11.16 -24.38
N LEU A 224 -1.56 11.26 -23.11
CA LEU A 224 -2.80 10.71 -22.59
C LEU A 224 -3.83 11.84 -22.46
N PRO A 225 -5.03 11.69 -23.05
CA PRO A 225 -6.12 12.63 -22.81
C PRO A 225 -6.49 12.68 -21.33
N ILE A 226 -6.58 13.88 -20.74
CA ILE A 226 -6.76 14.04 -19.29
C ILE A 226 -8.03 13.39 -18.76
N GLY A 227 -9.12 13.39 -19.55
CA GLY A 227 -10.38 12.73 -19.18
C GLY A 227 -10.25 11.22 -18.99
N LYS A 228 -9.47 10.55 -19.85
CA LYS A 228 -9.21 9.11 -19.73
C LYS A 228 -8.29 8.82 -18.56
N PHE A 229 -7.26 9.63 -18.36
CA PHE A 229 -6.38 9.54 -17.19
C PHE A 229 -7.18 9.66 -15.89
N LEU A 230 -8.08 10.64 -15.78
CA LEU A 230 -8.92 10.81 -14.61
C LEU A 230 -9.80 9.57 -14.37
N THR A 231 -10.41 9.01 -15.43
CA THR A 231 -11.18 7.77 -15.33
C THR A 231 -10.33 6.61 -14.81
N TRP A 232 -9.12 6.44 -15.32
CA TRP A 232 -8.17 5.46 -14.81
C TRP A 232 -7.84 5.69 -13.33
N ALA A 233 -7.56 6.95 -12.95
CA ALA A 233 -7.17 7.31 -11.60
C ALA A 233 -8.29 7.04 -10.58
N PHE A 234 -9.56 7.34 -10.92
CA PHE A 234 -10.71 7.02 -10.08
C PHE A 234 -10.88 5.52 -9.86
N MET A 235 -10.67 4.73 -10.91
CA MET A 235 -10.94 3.29 -10.87
C MET A 235 -9.79 2.49 -10.27
N THR A 236 -8.55 2.95 -10.45
CA THR A 236 -7.34 2.16 -10.12
C THR A 236 -6.65 2.66 -8.86
N VAL A 237 -6.55 3.99 -8.67
CA VAL A 237 -5.81 4.62 -7.56
C VAL A 237 -6.63 5.71 -6.88
N PRO A 238 -7.86 5.42 -6.40
CA PRO A 238 -8.77 6.41 -5.84
C PRO A 238 -8.22 7.16 -4.62
N SER A 239 -7.25 6.57 -3.91
CA SER A 239 -6.65 7.17 -2.71
C SER A 239 -5.45 8.09 -3.02
N LEU A 240 -5.08 8.28 -4.30
CA LEU A 240 -3.96 9.15 -4.68
C LEU A 240 -4.13 10.59 -4.18
N THR A 241 -5.37 11.07 -4.08
CA THR A 241 -5.66 12.43 -3.59
C THR A 241 -5.34 12.61 -2.11
N GLU A 242 -5.22 11.53 -1.34
CA GLU A 242 -4.90 11.59 0.09
C GLU A 242 -3.46 12.03 0.34
N CYS A 243 -2.56 11.85 -0.63
CA CYS A 243 -1.18 12.35 -0.60
C CYS A 243 -1.13 13.83 -0.21
N LEU A 244 -2.03 14.65 -0.78
CA LEU A 244 -2.11 16.08 -0.49
C LEU A 244 -2.51 16.36 0.97
N SER A 245 -3.57 15.69 1.44
CA SER A 245 -4.04 15.87 2.82
C SER A 245 -3.00 15.41 3.84
N HIS A 246 -2.30 14.31 3.57
CA HIS A 246 -1.20 13.84 4.40
C HIS A 246 -0.05 14.85 4.44
N PHE A 247 0.33 15.40 3.29
CA PHE A 247 1.38 16.41 3.20
C PHE A 247 1.02 17.67 4.01
N CYS A 248 -0.14 18.27 3.76
CA CYS A 248 -0.60 19.46 4.49
C CYS A 248 -0.62 19.22 6.00
N ASN A 249 -1.22 18.10 6.44
CA ASN A 249 -1.29 17.77 7.86
C ASN A 249 0.10 17.57 8.47
N SER A 250 1.02 16.92 7.74
CA SER A 250 2.38 16.73 8.24
C SER A 250 3.15 18.04 8.37
N ARG A 251 3.08 18.94 7.38
CA ARG A 251 3.72 20.26 7.46
C ARG A 251 3.21 21.05 8.66
N LEU A 252 1.89 21.05 8.86
CA LEU A 252 1.26 21.70 10.01
C LEU A 252 1.70 21.05 11.35
N GLN A 253 1.80 19.72 11.41
CA GLN A 253 2.29 19.02 12.60
C GLN A 253 3.76 19.35 12.90
N ASN A 254 4.64 19.34 11.90
CA ASN A 254 6.06 19.62 12.08
C ASN A 254 6.28 21.02 12.67
N LEU A 255 5.48 22.01 12.27
CA LEU A 255 5.50 23.37 12.83
C LEU A 255 5.17 23.40 14.33
N THR A 256 4.42 22.41 14.83
CA THR A 256 4.09 22.32 16.26
C THR A 256 5.14 21.62 17.11
N SER A 257 6.07 20.88 16.50
CA SER A 257 7.02 19.98 17.18
C SER A 257 8.38 20.59 17.51
N VAL A 258 8.69 21.80 17.02
CA VAL A 258 10.03 22.43 17.11
C VAL A 258 10.49 22.81 18.54
N GLU A 259 9.67 22.62 19.58
CA GLU A 259 9.98 23.07 20.96
C GLU A 259 10.57 22.01 21.91
N ASP A 260 10.62 20.72 21.57
CA ASP A 260 11.32 19.76 22.43
C ASP A 260 12.84 19.79 22.14
N GLY A 261 13.51 20.71 22.84
CA GLY A 261 14.95 20.89 22.83
C GLY A 261 15.69 19.63 23.27
N SER A 262 16.11 18.83 22.30
CA SER A 262 17.22 17.89 22.43
C SER A 262 18.23 18.22 21.34
N GLY A 263 19.33 18.87 21.73
CA GLY A 263 20.39 19.29 20.81
C GLY A 263 20.97 18.13 20.00
N PRO A 264 21.61 18.42 18.85
CA PRO A 264 22.21 17.39 18.01
C PRO A 264 23.38 16.76 18.77
N SER A 265 23.21 15.52 19.21
CA SER A 265 24.33 14.68 19.65
C SER A 265 25.12 14.28 18.41
N LYS A 266 26.27 14.93 18.22
CA LYS A 266 27.27 14.51 17.24
C LYS A 266 27.72 13.10 17.59
N SER A 267 27.31 12.11 16.80
CA SER A 267 28.06 10.87 16.67
C SER A 267 28.66 10.85 15.27
N THR A 268 29.98 11.02 15.22
CA THR A 268 30.82 10.67 14.08
C THR A 268 30.98 9.17 14.09
N ALA A 269 30.36 8.50 13.12
CA ALA A 269 30.82 7.23 12.60
C ALA A 269 30.71 7.32 11.07
N VAL A 270 31.86 7.57 10.45
CA VAL A 270 32.07 7.26 9.04
C VAL A 270 32.04 5.74 8.97
N ASP A 271 31.00 5.18 8.37
CA ASP A 271 31.07 3.86 7.74
C ASP A 271 30.47 3.98 6.34
N ASP A 272 31.38 4.00 5.37
CA ASP A 272 31.11 3.75 3.97
C ASP A 272 30.56 2.32 3.81
N SER A 273 29.24 2.19 3.75
CA SER A 273 28.58 1.23 2.84
C SER A 273 27.09 1.53 2.76
N ALA A 274 26.72 2.55 1.98
CA ALA A 274 25.41 2.60 1.33
C ALA A 274 25.33 1.53 0.23
N SER A 275 25.47 0.27 0.64
CA SER A 275 25.26 -0.92 -0.16
C SER A 275 24.67 -2.01 0.74
N LYS A 276 23.60 -1.69 1.46
CA LYS A 276 22.65 -2.74 1.83
C LYS A 276 22.02 -3.16 0.52
N THR A 277 22.58 -4.20 -0.09
CA THR A 277 21.94 -5.06 -1.08
C THR A 277 20.46 -5.10 -0.75
N SER A 278 19.63 -4.47 -1.58
CA SER A 278 18.18 -4.63 -1.51
C SER A 278 17.95 -6.14 -1.54
N GLU A 279 17.53 -6.72 -0.42
CA GLU A 279 16.99 -8.07 -0.46
C GLU A 279 15.94 -8.07 -1.56
N ASN A 280 16.07 -8.93 -2.57
CA ASN A 280 15.23 -8.92 -3.79
C ASN A 280 13.78 -9.30 -3.45
N THR A 281 13.05 -8.53 -2.65
CA THR A 281 11.66 -8.81 -2.29
C THR A 281 10.75 -8.59 -3.49
N LEU A 282 9.69 -9.39 -3.59
CA LEU A 282 8.63 -9.15 -4.57
C LEU A 282 7.80 -7.92 -4.21
N LEU A 283 7.61 -7.64 -2.92
CA LEU A 283 7.00 -6.39 -2.45
C LEU A 283 8.05 -5.26 -2.44
N THR A 284 8.26 -4.64 -3.59
CA THR A 284 9.08 -3.42 -3.71
C THR A 284 8.29 -2.19 -3.22
N CYS A 285 8.96 -1.06 -2.97
CA CYS A 285 8.30 0.15 -2.49
C CYS A 285 7.24 0.65 -3.47
N GLY A 286 7.54 0.60 -4.78
CA GLY A 286 6.57 0.98 -5.80
C GLY A 286 5.34 0.10 -5.83
N ARG A 287 5.51 -1.22 -5.72
CA ARG A 287 4.40 -2.19 -5.73
C ARG A 287 3.53 -2.04 -4.48
N ALA A 288 4.15 -1.90 -3.32
CA ALA A 288 3.45 -1.66 -2.07
C ALA A 288 2.67 -0.34 -2.10
N TRP A 289 3.28 0.73 -2.63
CA TRP A 289 2.58 2.00 -2.83
C TRP A 289 1.37 1.84 -3.75
N ALA A 290 1.52 1.20 -4.91
CA ALA A 290 0.42 0.98 -5.85
C ALA A 290 -0.75 0.23 -5.20
N ILE A 291 -0.48 -0.85 -4.46
CA ILE A 291 -1.51 -1.61 -3.72
C ILE A 291 -2.20 -0.72 -2.69
N SER A 292 -1.45 0.10 -1.94
CA SER A 292 -1.99 0.98 -0.91
C SER A 292 -2.97 2.04 -1.46
N LEU A 293 -2.81 2.44 -2.73
CA LEU A 293 -3.66 3.45 -3.38
C LEU A 293 -5.06 2.94 -3.73
N THR A 294 -5.29 1.62 -3.69
CA THR A 294 -6.53 0.99 -4.18
C THR A 294 -7.71 1.10 -3.21
N SER A 295 -7.46 1.35 -1.92
CA SER A 295 -8.52 1.47 -0.92
C SER A 295 -8.12 2.31 0.29
N LYS A 296 -9.11 3.02 0.84
CA LYS A 296 -9.02 3.80 2.08
C LYS A 296 -9.23 2.89 3.27
N SER A 297 -8.19 2.16 3.68
CA SER A 297 -8.27 1.18 4.74
C SER A 297 -7.07 1.29 5.68
N ILE A 298 -7.21 0.85 6.93
CA ILE A 298 -6.09 0.67 7.86
C ILE A 298 -4.99 -0.21 7.21
N LEU A 299 -5.36 -1.09 6.30
CA LEU A 299 -4.43 -1.90 5.52
C LEU A 299 -3.47 -1.08 4.66
N SER A 300 -3.88 0.08 4.14
CA SER A 300 -2.98 0.90 3.32
C SER A 300 -1.83 1.41 4.17
N GLU A 301 -2.09 1.79 5.43
CA GLU A 301 -1.05 2.22 6.38
C GLU A 301 -0.06 1.09 6.73
N GLU A 302 -0.55 -0.14 6.94
CA GLU A 302 0.29 -1.31 7.22
C GLU A 302 1.09 -1.78 5.99
N ILE A 303 0.56 -1.61 4.77
CA ILE A 303 1.33 -1.87 3.55
C ILE A 303 2.40 -0.79 3.38
N LEU A 304 2.02 0.46 3.64
CA LEU A 304 2.91 1.61 3.56
C LEU A 304 4.04 1.54 4.58
N SER A 305 3.84 1.01 5.79
CA SER A 305 4.94 0.81 6.76
C SER A 305 6.07 -0.05 6.19
N SER A 306 5.78 -0.95 5.25
CA SER A 306 6.78 -1.75 4.54
C SER A 306 7.53 -0.95 3.46
N CYS A 307 6.97 0.18 2.98
CA CYS A 307 7.62 1.07 2.00
C CYS A 307 8.58 2.08 2.63
N PHE A 308 8.45 2.38 3.93
CA PHE A 308 9.26 3.39 4.61
C PHE A 308 10.21 2.66 5.57
N PRO A 309 11.53 2.69 5.33
CA PRO A 309 12.47 2.11 6.27
C PRO A 309 12.39 2.90 7.58
N CYS A 310 11.91 2.24 8.64
CA CYS A 310 11.94 2.76 9.99
C CYS A 310 13.15 2.15 10.72
N ASN A 311 13.77 2.92 11.61
CA ASN A 311 15.06 2.66 12.26
C ASN A 311 15.15 1.41 13.17
N SER A 312 14.37 0.35 12.98
CA SER A 312 14.66 -0.91 13.67
C SER A 312 15.58 -1.78 12.81
N ASN A 313 16.69 -2.22 13.40
CA ASN A 313 17.49 -3.36 12.94
C ASN A 313 16.70 -4.69 12.95
N GLU A 314 15.37 -4.64 12.88
CA GLU A 314 14.46 -5.77 12.91
C GLU A 314 14.17 -6.15 11.45
N THR A 315 14.72 -7.30 11.06
CA THR A 315 14.27 -8.10 9.93
C THR A 315 12.77 -7.90 9.66
N ASN A 316 12.40 -7.42 8.45
CA ASN A 316 11.03 -7.18 7.96
C ASN A 316 9.95 -7.86 8.82
N GLU A 317 9.49 -7.19 9.88
CA GLU A 317 8.65 -7.83 10.92
C GLU A 317 7.32 -8.36 10.36
N HIS A 318 6.88 -7.74 9.27
CA HIS A 318 5.67 -8.07 8.52
C HIS A 318 5.83 -9.28 7.58
N LEU A 319 7.05 -9.69 7.22
CA LEU A 319 7.25 -10.85 6.34
C LEU A 319 6.99 -12.14 7.12
N LEU A 320 5.94 -12.88 6.74
CA LEU A 320 5.57 -14.16 7.35
C LEU A 320 6.26 -15.31 6.64
N TYR A 321 6.28 -15.30 5.31
CA TYR A 321 6.85 -16.37 4.50
C TYR A 321 7.44 -15.83 3.21
N ARG A 322 8.52 -16.46 2.76
CA ARG A 322 9.17 -16.21 1.48
C ARG A 322 9.79 -17.49 0.94
N SER A 323 9.40 -17.89 -0.27
CA SER A 323 9.79 -19.18 -0.82
C SER A 323 11.30 -19.30 -1.05
N TYR A 324 11.97 -18.20 -1.42
CA TYR A 324 13.42 -18.15 -1.56
C TYR A 324 14.19 -18.51 -0.27
N HIS A 325 13.73 -18.03 0.89
CA HIS A 325 14.41 -18.28 2.17
C HIS A 325 13.91 -19.54 2.89
N HIS A 326 12.60 -19.76 2.90
CA HIS A 326 11.97 -20.83 3.69
C HIS A 326 11.87 -22.14 2.90
N GLY A 327 11.99 -22.09 1.57
CA GLY A 327 11.76 -23.18 0.63
C GLY A 327 10.32 -23.22 0.11
N LYS A 328 10.13 -23.84 -1.06
CA LYS A 328 8.84 -23.98 -1.74
C LYS A 328 7.99 -25.11 -1.15
N GLY A 329 6.66 -24.91 -1.16
CA GLY A 329 5.67 -25.92 -0.81
C GLY A 329 4.77 -25.56 0.38
N MET A 330 3.58 -26.16 0.38
CA MET A 330 2.48 -25.88 1.31
C MET A 330 2.86 -26.10 2.77
N ASN A 331 3.58 -27.19 3.05
CA ASN A 331 4.03 -27.51 4.42
C ASN A 331 4.94 -26.41 4.99
N ARG A 332 5.79 -25.82 4.14
CA ARG A 332 6.72 -24.74 4.52
C ARG A 332 6.00 -23.42 4.67
N LEU A 333 5.00 -23.14 3.82
CA LEU A 333 4.13 -22.00 4.04
C LEU A 333 3.43 -22.14 5.39
N TRP A 334 2.78 -23.28 5.64
CA TRP A 334 1.99 -23.50 6.85
C TRP A 334 2.79 -23.32 8.12
N SER A 335 3.97 -23.92 8.23
CA SER A 335 4.81 -23.76 9.42
C SER A 335 5.14 -22.30 9.76
N ASN A 336 5.08 -21.40 8.78
CA ASN A 336 5.41 -19.98 8.94
C ASN A 336 4.18 -19.09 9.12
N VAL A 337 3.03 -19.42 8.51
CA VAL A 337 1.80 -18.59 8.57
C VAL A 337 0.78 -19.07 9.60
N GLU A 338 0.91 -20.29 10.12
CA GLU A 338 -0.02 -20.85 11.09
C GLU A 338 -0.08 -19.99 12.38
N GLY A 339 -1.30 -19.86 12.93
CA GLY A 339 -1.59 -19.02 14.09
C GLY A 339 -1.72 -17.51 13.79
N TYR A 340 -1.45 -17.07 12.55
CA TYR A 340 -1.68 -15.68 12.16
C TYR A 340 -3.15 -15.47 11.75
N HIS A 341 -3.94 -14.81 12.59
CA HIS A 341 -5.38 -14.59 12.36
C HIS A 341 -5.72 -13.13 12.04
N ALA A 342 -4.94 -12.51 11.14
CA ALA A 342 -5.15 -11.15 10.69
C ALA A 342 -4.94 -11.04 9.17
N PRO A 343 -5.19 -9.87 8.55
CA PRO A 343 -5.10 -9.73 7.10
C PRO A 343 -3.70 -10.08 6.55
N ILE A 344 -3.64 -10.79 5.43
CA ILE A 344 -2.40 -11.23 4.75
C ILE A 344 -2.41 -10.76 3.30
N LEU A 345 -1.28 -10.23 2.83
CA LEU A 345 -0.97 -9.99 1.44
C LEU A 345 -0.07 -11.12 0.92
N VAL A 346 -0.50 -11.78 -0.15
CA VAL A 346 0.26 -12.81 -0.85
C VAL A 346 0.70 -12.25 -2.19
N ILE A 347 1.97 -12.42 -2.54
CA ILE A 347 2.53 -11.97 -3.82
C ILE A 347 3.22 -13.15 -4.47
N ILE A 348 2.94 -13.35 -5.75
CA ILE A 348 3.43 -14.48 -6.52
C ILE A 348 4.08 -13.94 -7.78
N SER A 349 5.33 -14.33 -8.01
CA SER A 349 6.00 -14.12 -9.28
C SER A 349 6.04 -15.43 -10.05
N ALA A 350 5.68 -15.38 -11.33
CA ALA A 350 5.73 -16.53 -12.22
C ALA A 350 6.22 -16.12 -13.62
N ASN A 351 6.64 -17.12 -14.38
CA ASN A 351 7.10 -16.96 -15.75
C ASN A 351 6.25 -17.81 -16.69
N CYS A 352 5.84 -17.23 -17.81
CA CYS A 352 5.24 -17.96 -18.92
C CYS A 352 6.33 -18.30 -19.94
N GLU A 353 6.58 -19.59 -20.16
CA GLU A 353 7.41 -20.01 -21.30
C GLU A 353 6.61 -19.82 -22.58
N VAL A 354 7.02 -18.86 -23.41
CA VAL A 354 6.49 -18.73 -24.76
C VAL A 354 7.55 -19.26 -25.71
N GLU A 355 7.31 -20.44 -26.28
CA GLU A 355 8.10 -20.96 -27.40
C GLU A 355 7.83 -20.12 -28.65
N HIS A 356 8.53 -18.99 -28.78
CA HIS A 356 8.66 -18.29 -30.05
C HIS A 356 10.05 -18.56 -30.64
N GLU A 357 10.08 -18.99 -31.90
CA GLU A 357 11.31 -19.21 -32.68
C GLU A 357 12.22 -17.98 -32.62
N GLY A 358 13.32 -18.07 -31.87
CA GLY A 358 14.50 -17.21 -32.05
C GLY A 358 14.88 -16.27 -30.90
N THR A 359 13.99 -15.95 -29.95
CA THR A 359 14.34 -15.11 -28.78
C THR A 359 13.53 -15.51 -27.54
N SER A 360 14.16 -16.19 -26.60
CA SER A 360 13.54 -16.54 -25.30
C SER A 360 13.54 -15.33 -24.36
N SER A 361 12.64 -14.38 -24.57
CA SER A 361 12.35 -13.37 -23.54
C SER A 361 11.45 -14.01 -22.48
N GLU A 362 12.00 -14.28 -21.29
CA GLU A 362 11.23 -14.77 -20.14
C GLU A 362 10.19 -13.71 -19.74
N ARG A 363 8.91 -13.97 -20.02
CA ARG A 363 7.80 -13.08 -19.66
C ARG A 363 7.40 -13.31 -18.21
N LYS A 364 8.07 -12.56 -17.32
CA LYS A 364 7.81 -12.57 -15.88
C LYS A 364 6.67 -11.64 -15.52
N TRP A 365 5.71 -12.15 -14.77
CA TRP A 365 4.61 -11.37 -14.22
C TRP A 365 4.51 -11.58 -12.71
N VAL A 366 3.88 -10.61 -12.05
CA VAL A 366 3.65 -10.61 -10.61
C VAL A 366 2.18 -10.33 -10.37
N ILE A 367 1.55 -11.21 -9.62
CA ILE A 367 0.16 -11.06 -9.16
C ILE A 367 0.14 -11.09 -7.64
N GLY A 368 -0.96 -10.63 -7.05
CA GLY A 368 -1.14 -10.70 -5.61
C GLY A 368 -2.58 -10.90 -5.19
N ALA A 369 -2.76 -11.24 -3.92
CA ALA A 369 -4.06 -11.38 -3.28
C ALA A 369 -4.00 -10.83 -1.86
N ILE A 370 -5.01 -10.06 -1.45
CA ILE A 370 -5.22 -9.67 -0.05
C ILE A 370 -6.39 -10.43 0.50
N LEU A 371 -6.18 -11.06 1.66
CA LEU A 371 -7.22 -11.68 2.47
C LEU A 371 -7.39 -10.88 3.76
N GLN A 372 -8.63 -10.65 4.20
CA GLN A 372 -8.91 -9.98 5.48
C GLN A 372 -8.68 -10.87 6.71
N HIS A 373 -8.43 -12.15 6.49
CA HIS A 373 -8.13 -13.12 7.53
C HIS A 373 -6.92 -13.94 7.10
N GLY A 374 -6.27 -14.57 8.07
CA GLY A 374 -5.14 -15.45 7.79
C GLY A 374 -5.55 -16.69 7.02
N PHE A 375 -4.57 -17.48 6.62
CA PHE A 375 -4.83 -18.75 5.97
C PHE A 375 -5.49 -19.74 6.94
N GLU A 376 -6.44 -20.53 6.44
CA GLU A 376 -7.10 -21.60 7.19
C GLU A 376 -7.00 -22.93 6.42
N ASN A 377 -6.55 -24.00 7.07
CA ASN A 377 -6.57 -25.32 6.45
C ASN A 377 -8.01 -25.85 6.40
N ARG A 378 -8.68 -25.63 5.27
CA ARG A 378 -10.06 -26.05 5.01
C ARG A 378 -10.19 -26.69 3.65
N ASP A 379 -11.06 -27.68 3.57
CA ASP A 379 -11.44 -28.37 2.35
C ASP A 379 -12.55 -27.66 1.57
N ALA A 380 -12.86 -26.41 1.94
CA ALA A 380 -13.85 -25.52 1.33
C ALA A 380 -13.38 -24.07 1.38
N PHE A 381 -13.98 -23.22 0.53
CA PHE A 381 -13.65 -21.79 0.51
C PHE A 381 -14.01 -21.09 1.82
N TYR A 382 -13.18 -20.11 2.20
CA TYR A 382 -13.35 -19.26 3.36
C TYR A 382 -12.97 -17.81 3.04
N GLY A 383 -13.16 -16.93 4.03
CA GLY A 383 -12.93 -15.49 3.91
C GLY A 383 -14.22 -14.68 3.85
N SER A 384 -14.12 -13.42 4.24
CA SER A 384 -15.23 -12.46 4.26
C SER A 384 -15.14 -11.43 3.13
N SER A 385 -13.92 -11.05 2.77
CA SER A 385 -13.59 -10.17 1.66
C SER A 385 -12.11 -10.29 1.30
N GLY A 386 -11.75 -9.80 0.13
CA GLY A 386 -10.38 -9.77 -0.38
C GLY A 386 -10.33 -9.11 -1.75
N ASN A 387 -9.11 -8.84 -2.22
CA ASN A 387 -8.83 -8.26 -3.53
C ASN A 387 -7.77 -9.10 -4.25
N LEU A 388 -7.88 -9.23 -5.57
CA LEU A 388 -6.80 -9.74 -6.42
C LEU A 388 -6.09 -8.57 -7.10
N PHE A 389 -4.83 -8.76 -7.43
CA PHE A 389 -4.00 -7.75 -8.06
C PHE A 389 -3.22 -8.35 -9.23
N SER A 390 -3.28 -7.67 -10.38
CA SER A 390 -2.20 -7.69 -11.36
C SER A 390 -1.19 -6.64 -10.90
N ILE A 391 0.03 -7.01 -10.55
CA ILE A 391 1.01 -6.07 -9.98
C ILE A 391 2.01 -5.61 -11.04
N SER A 392 2.55 -6.56 -11.81
CA SER A 392 3.56 -6.29 -12.84
C SER A 392 3.37 -7.26 -14.02
N PRO A 393 3.52 -6.80 -15.28
CA PRO A 393 4.01 -5.47 -15.69
C PRO A 393 2.95 -4.35 -15.66
N VAL A 394 1.65 -4.68 -15.63
CA VAL A 394 0.55 -3.70 -15.61
C VAL A 394 -0.22 -3.80 -14.31
N PHE A 395 -0.32 -2.70 -13.57
CA PHE A 395 -1.06 -2.68 -12.32
C PHE A 395 -2.57 -2.69 -12.53
N HIS A 396 -3.30 -3.55 -11.84
CA HIS A 396 -4.76 -3.46 -11.71
C HIS A 396 -5.24 -4.16 -10.44
N ALA A 397 -6.29 -3.64 -9.82
CA ALA A 397 -6.91 -4.19 -8.63
C ALA A 397 -8.31 -4.69 -8.94
N PHE A 398 -8.61 -5.91 -8.53
CA PHE A 398 -9.89 -6.59 -8.72
C PHE A 398 -10.55 -6.78 -7.37
N SER A 399 -11.46 -5.87 -7.03
CA SER A 399 -12.21 -5.95 -5.78
C SER A 399 -13.24 -7.09 -5.81
N SER A 400 -13.73 -7.49 -4.64
CA SER A 400 -14.84 -8.43 -4.54
C SER A 400 -16.09 -7.92 -5.27
N SER A 401 -16.71 -8.74 -6.11
CA SER A 401 -17.92 -8.39 -6.86
C SER A 401 -19.19 -8.43 -6.00
N GLY A 402 -19.14 -9.13 -4.87
CA GLY A 402 -20.28 -9.39 -3.99
C GLY A 402 -21.24 -10.49 -4.46
N LYS A 403 -21.01 -11.12 -5.62
CA LYS A 403 -21.88 -12.18 -6.15
C LYS A 403 -21.64 -13.55 -5.53
N GLU A 404 -20.39 -13.86 -5.23
CA GLU A 404 -19.95 -15.11 -4.58
C GLU A 404 -19.00 -14.79 -3.41
N LYS A 405 -18.81 -15.77 -2.52
CA LYS A 405 -17.99 -15.65 -1.30
C LYS A 405 -16.78 -16.59 -1.32
N ASN A 406 -16.36 -17.02 -2.50
CA ASN A 406 -15.30 -18.01 -2.67
C ASN A 406 -13.94 -17.30 -2.72
N PHE A 407 -13.53 -16.65 -1.62
CA PHE A 407 -12.35 -15.79 -1.60
C PHE A 407 -11.05 -16.60 -1.65
N ALA A 408 -10.84 -17.44 -0.64
CA ALA A 408 -9.65 -18.27 -0.54
C ALA A 408 -10.00 -19.72 -0.25
N TYR A 409 -9.17 -20.61 -0.77
CA TYR A 409 -9.16 -22.03 -0.49
C TYR A 409 -7.73 -22.40 -0.17
N SER A 410 -7.50 -23.15 0.91
CA SER A 410 -6.19 -23.73 1.19
C SER A 410 -6.36 -25.04 1.91
N HIS A 411 -5.93 -26.11 1.27
CA HIS A 411 -6.07 -27.47 1.77
C HIS A 411 -4.73 -28.17 1.73
N LEU A 412 -4.37 -28.82 2.83
CA LEU A 412 -3.24 -29.74 2.94
C LEU A 412 -3.76 -31.17 3.08
N HIS A 413 -3.10 -32.16 2.45
CA HIS A 413 -3.44 -33.57 2.62
C HIS A 413 -3.54 -33.96 4.11
N PRO A 414 -4.62 -34.63 4.54
CA PRO A 414 -4.68 -35.20 5.88
C PRO A 414 -3.54 -36.21 6.08
N SER A 415 -2.70 -35.99 7.07
CA SER A 415 -1.67 -36.95 7.45
C SER A 415 -2.34 -38.24 7.96
N GLY A 416 -2.38 -39.28 7.11
CA GLY A 416 -2.91 -40.61 7.46
C GLY A 416 -4.32 -40.96 6.93
N GLY A 417 -4.80 -40.31 5.87
CA GLY A 417 -6.15 -40.54 5.32
C GLY A 417 -6.32 -41.82 4.47
N VAL A 418 -7.49 -42.44 4.61
CA VAL A 418 -8.04 -43.53 3.77
C VAL A 418 -8.14 -43.08 2.32
N TYR A 419 -7.90 -43.99 1.36
CA TYR A 419 -8.04 -43.74 -0.09
C TYR A 419 -9.39 -43.06 -0.41
N ASP A 420 -9.33 -41.84 -0.93
CA ASP A 420 -10.47 -41.14 -1.51
C ASP A 420 -10.43 -41.34 -3.02
N ALA A 421 -11.54 -41.79 -3.60
CA ALA A 421 -11.64 -41.98 -5.05
C ALA A 421 -11.59 -40.66 -5.83
N HIS A 422 -11.89 -39.52 -5.18
CA HIS A 422 -11.89 -38.20 -5.79
C HIS A 422 -11.16 -37.20 -4.87
N PRO A 423 -9.82 -37.28 -4.79
CA PRO A 423 -9.05 -36.42 -3.89
C PRO A 423 -9.28 -34.95 -4.22
N LYS A 424 -9.57 -34.15 -3.20
CA LYS A 424 -9.70 -32.70 -3.32
C LYS A 424 -8.35 -32.07 -3.70
N PRO A 425 -8.36 -30.96 -4.46
CA PRO A 425 -7.12 -30.35 -4.93
C PRO A 425 -6.28 -29.85 -3.75
N VAL A 426 -5.03 -30.28 -3.63
CA VAL A 426 -4.12 -29.80 -2.58
C VAL A 426 -3.35 -28.61 -3.11
N GLY A 427 -3.44 -27.49 -2.40
CA GLY A 427 -2.99 -26.21 -2.97
C GLY A 427 -3.66 -25.01 -2.32
N ILE A 428 -3.37 -23.84 -2.90
CA ILE A 428 -4.04 -22.58 -2.59
C ILE A 428 -4.82 -22.12 -3.81
N GLY A 429 -6.10 -21.84 -3.59
CA GLY A 429 -7.02 -21.33 -4.59
C GLY A 429 -7.55 -19.94 -4.22
N PHE A 430 -7.72 -19.07 -5.21
CA PHE A 430 -8.43 -17.80 -5.05
C PHE A 430 -9.51 -17.64 -6.12
N GLY A 431 -10.72 -17.29 -5.71
CA GLY A 431 -11.85 -17.05 -6.60
C GLY A 431 -12.37 -18.30 -7.31
N GLY A 432 -13.51 -18.19 -7.98
CA GLY A 432 -14.11 -19.29 -8.75
C GLY A 432 -14.75 -20.38 -7.87
N THR A 433 -14.63 -21.63 -8.32
CA THR A 433 -15.18 -22.81 -7.64
C THR A 433 -14.10 -23.89 -7.52
N LEU A 434 -14.30 -24.88 -6.67
CA LEU A 434 -13.30 -25.92 -6.40
C LEU A 434 -12.99 -26.71 -7.69
N GLY A 435 -11.72 -26.75 -8.07
CA GLY A 435 -11.22 -27.29 -9.35
C GLY A 435 -11.22 -26.29 -10.53
N ASN A 436 -11.88 -25.15 -10.38
CA ASN A 436 -11.97 -24.07 -11.39
C ASN A 436 -11.68 -22.70 -10.76
N GLU A 437 -10.64 -22.64 -9.93
CA GLU A 437 -10.23 -21.42 -9.25
C GLU A 437 -9.65 -20.42 -10.24
N ARG A 438 -9.80 -19.11 -9.97
CA ARG A 438 -9.20 -18.08 -10.82
C ARG A 438 -7.68 -18.13 -10.79
N ILE A 439 -7.14 -18.36 -9.60
CA ILE A 439 -5.72 -18.60 -9.36
C ILE A 439 -5.65 -19.89 -8.53
N PHE A 440 -4.87 -20.85 -8.99
CA PHE A 440 -4.58 -22.08 -8.23
C PHE A 440 -3.08 -22.33 -8.20
N ILE A 441 -2.53 -22.59 -7.02
CA ILE A 441 -1.12 -22.91 -6.78
C ILE A 441 -1.06 -24.32 -6.22
N ASP A 442 -0.22 -25.17 -6.80
CA ASP A 442 -0.06 -26.57 -6.38
C ASP A 442 0.59 -26.72 -4.99
N GLU A 443 0.60 -27.94 -4.45
CA GLU A 443 1.19 -28.24 -3.14
C GLU A 443 2.68 -27.89 -3.06
N ASP A 444 3.43 -28.07 -4.14
CA ASP A 444 4.89 -27.91 -4.16
C ASP A 444 5.34 -26.48 -4.50
N PHE A 445 4.41 -25.58 -4.82
CA PHE A 445 4.66 -24.25 -5.39
C PHE A 445 5.57 -24.31 -6.63
N ALA A 446 5.39 -25.34 -7.44
CA ALA A 446 6.10 -25.50 -8.71
C ALA A 446 5.30 -24.84 -9.84
N LYS A 447 3.98 -25.07 -9.86
CA LYS A 447 3.07 -24.56 -10.88
C LYS A 447 1.98 -23.69 -10.31
N ILE A 448 1.59 -22.71 -11.12
CA ILE A 448 0.42 -21.88 -10.92
C ILE A 448 -0.47 -21.96 -12.16
N THR A 449 -1.76 -22.17 -11.95
CA THR A 449 -2.79 -22.13 -12.98
C THR A 449 -3.60 -20.85 -12.82
N VAL A 450 -3.64 -20.05 -13.87
CA VAL A 450 -4.43 -18.81 -13.91
C VAL A 450 -5.52 -18.96 -14.97
N ARG A 451 -6.78 -18.79 -14.55
CA ARG A 451 -7.96 -18.96 -15.41
C ARG A 451 -8.61 -17.62 -15.75
N HIS A 452 -9.28 -17.58 -16.90
CA HIS A 452 -10.00 -16.39 -17.36
C HIS A 452 -11.10 -16.00 -16.36
N HIS A 453 -11.31 -14.70 -16.15
CA HIS A 453 -12.24 -14.18 -15.14
C HIS A 453 -13.69 -14.69 -15.26
N ALA A 454 -14.10 -15.22 -16.42
CA ALA A 454 -15.44 -15.79 -16.61
C ALA A 454 -15.74 -17.00 -15.70
N VAL A 455 -14.71 -17.71 -15.21
CA VAL A 455 -14.90 -18.81 -14.25
C VAL A 455 -15.11 -18.32 -12.81
N ASP A 456 -14.88 -17.03 -12.57
CA ASP A 456 -14.88 -16.42 -11.25
C ASP A 456 -15.94 -15.33 -11.14
N LYS A 457 -16.88 -15.52 -10.21
CA LYS A 457 -17.85 -14.48 -9.86
C LYS A 457 -17.53 -13.84 -8.51
N THR A 458 -16.46 -14.23 -7.82
CA THR A 458 -16.07 -13.65 -6.53
C THR A 458 -15.40 -12.31 -6.71
N TYR A 459 -14.47 -12.17 -7.67
CA TYR A 459 -13.75 -10.93 -7.95
C TYR A 459 -14.22 -10.25 -9.25
N GLN A 460 -13.87 -8.98 -9.43
CA GLN A 460 -14.15 -8.22 -10.65
C GLN A 460 -13.49 -8.83 -11.90
N SER A 461 -14.14 -8.63 -13.05
CA SER A 461 -13.66 -9.10 -14.35
C SER A 461 -12.35 -8.44 -14.76
N GLY A 462 -11.50 -9.20 -15.46
CA GLY A 462 -10.29 -8.71 -16.12
C GLY A 462 -9.11 -9.69 -16.05
N SER A 463 -8.06 -9.40 -16.83
CA SER A 463 -6.88 -10.26 -16.95
C SER A 463 -5.87 -9.99 -15.82
N LEU A 464 -5.28 -11.05 -15.28
CA LEU A 464 -4.29 -10.95 -14.20
C LEU A 464 -2.86 -10.70 -14.70
N PHE A 465 -2.62 -10.90 -15.99
CA PHE A 465 -1.39 -10.53 -16.68
C PHE A 465 -1.70 -10.23 -18.16
N PRO A 466 -0.83 -9.49 -18.87
CA PRO A 466 -1.07 -9.15 -20.28
C PRO A 466 -1.19 -10.39 -21.16
N ASN A 467 -2.09 -10.36 -22.14
CA ASN A 467 -2.30 -11.43 -23.12
C ASN A 467 -2.69 -12.80 -22.53
N GLN A 468 -3.31 -12.84 -21.34
CA GLN A 468 -3.76 -14.08 -20.69
C GLN A 468 -4.68 -14.96 -21.57
N GLY A 469 -5.53 -14.35 -22.41
CA GLY A 469 -6.49 -15.08 -23.25
C GLY A 469 -7.62 -15.76 -22.45
N TYR A 470 -8.35 -16.66 -23.12
CA TYR A 470 -9.52 -17.35 -22.54
C TYR A 470 -9.20 -18.71 -21.93
N LEU A 471 -8.11 -19.35 -22.34
CA LEU A 471 -7.71 -20.67 -21.88
C LEU A 471 -6.98 -20.57 -20.53
N PRO A 472 -7.04 -21.61 -19.69
CA PRO A 472 -6.19 -21.72 -18.51
C PRO A 472 -4.71 -21.66 -18.93
N VAL A 473 -3.94 -20.82 -18.23
CA VAL A 473 -2.49 -20.72 -18.43
C VAL A 473 -1.80 -21.36 -17.23
N GLU A 474 -0.97 -22.37 -17.51
CA GLU A 474 -0.03 -22.91 -16.52
C GLU A 474 1.31 -22.19 -16.65
N ALA A 475 1.86 -21.77 -15.51
CA ALA A 475 3.15 -21.09 -15.45
C ALA A 475 3.99 -21.64 -14.30
N LEU A 476 5.31 -21.46 -14.41
CA LEU A 476 6.25 -21.85 -13.37
C LEU A 476 6.32 -20.74 -12.31
N VAL A 477 6.12 -21.12 -11.05
CA VAL A 477 6.25 -20.21 -9.91
C VAL A 477 7.73 -19.94 -9.66
N LEU A 478 8.13 -18.67 -9.70
CA LEU A 478 9.50 -18.24 -9.41
C LEU A 478 9.69 -18.04 -7.90
N ASP A 479 8.89 -17.16 -7.29
CA ASP A 479 8.94 -16.85 -5.86
C ASP A 479 7.53 -16.50 -5.34
N ILE A 480 7.31 -16.73 -4.04
CA ILE A 480 6.07 -16.41 -3.32
C ILE A 480 6.43 -15.73 -2.01
N GLU A 481 5.73 -14.65 -1.69
CA GLU A 481 5.83 -13.95 -0.40
C GLU A 481 4.46 -13.85 0.27
N ALA A 482 4.43 -13.97 1.59
CA ALA A 482 3.27 -13.70 2.41
C ALA A 482 3.62 -12.65 3.48
N TRP A 483 2.89 -11.55 3.48
CA TRP A 483 3.08 -10.38 4.33
C TRP A 483 1.89 -10.20 5.26
N GLY A 484 2.13 -10.07 6.57
CA GLY A 484 1.11 -9.85 7.59
C GLY A 484 0.80 -8.36 7.76
N LEU A 485 -0.48 -8.00 7.62
CA LEU A 485 -1.00 -6.62 7.65
C LEU A 485 -1.88 -6.34 8.89
N GLY A 486 -1.74 -7.15 9.95
CA GLY A 486 -2.47 -7.05 11.21
C GLY A 486 -1.76 -6.25 12.32
N GLY A 487 -0.62 -5.64 12.01
CA GLY A 487 0.24 -4.94 12.98
C GLY A 487 0.84 -5.84 14.07
N ASN A 488 1.50 -5.19 15.03
CA ASN A 488 2.32 -5.87 16.05
C ASN A 488 1.50 -6.82 16.94
N LYS A 489 0.24 -6.48 17.25
CA LYS A 489 -0.63 -7.33 18.07
C LYS A 489 -0.90 -8.69 17.43
N ALA A 490 -1.14 -8.72 16.12
CA ALA A 490 -1.35 -9.98 15.41
C ALA A 490 -0.08 -10.83 15.39
N ARG A 491 1.09 -10.18 15.28
CA ARG A 491 2.40 -10.84 15.31
C ARG A 491 2.72 -11.43 16.68
N GLU A 492 2.44 -10.71 17.76
CA GLU A 492 2.61 -11.21 19.14
C GLU A 492 1.75 -12.45 19.40
N ILE A 493 0.48 -12.44 18.95
CA ILE A 493 -0.42 -13.58 19.07
C ILE A 493 0.14 -14.79 18.30
N GLN A 494 0.60 -14.58 17.08
CA GLN A 494 1.21 -15.64 16.28
C GLN A 494 2.46 -16.23 16.96
N GLN A 495 3.36 -15.38 17.47
CA GLN A 495 4.57 -15.84 18.14
C GLN A 495 4.24 -16.64 19.42
N ALA A 496 3.22 -16.22 20.18
CA ALA A 496 2.76 -16.98 21.34
C ALA A 496 2.19 -18.35 20.94
N TYR A 497 1.46 -18.41 19.82
CA TYR A 497 0.96 -19.66 19.24
C TYR A 497 2.11 -20.59 18.82
N GLN A 498 3.08 -20.08 18.06
CA GLN A 498 4.24 -20.86 17.59
C GLN A 498 5.07 -21.39 18.77
N LYS A 499 5.35 -20.56 19.77
CA LYS A 499 6.05 -21.01 21.00
C LYS A 499 5.29 -22.14 21.71
N ARG A 500 3.96 -22.06 21.76
CA ARG A 500 3.13 -23.11 22.35
C ARG A 500 3.23 -24.42 21.57
N GLU A 501 3.16 -24.37 20.24
CA GLU A 501 3.28 -25.55 19.39
C GLU A 501 4.70 -26.16 19.40
N GLU A 502 5.73 -25.33 19.47
CA GLU A 502 7.11 -25.79 19.66
C GLU A 502 7.29 -26.50 21.01
N LEU A 503 6.71 -25.96 22.09
CA LEU A 503 6.73 -26.60 23.40
C LEU A 503 6.03 -27.96 23.36
N PHE A 504 4.85 -28.06 22.74
CA PHE A 504 4.16 -29.34 22.59
C PHE A 504 4.92 -30.33 21.69
N THR A 505 5.53 -29.84 20.61
CA THR A 505 6.35 -30.66 19.71
C THR A 505 7.59 -31.18 20.42
N ASN A 506 8.26 -30.33 21.21
CA ASN A 506 9.41 -30.72 22.02
C ASN A 506 9.02 -31.68 23.13
N GLN A 507 7.86 -31.51 23.77
CA GLN A 507 7.31 -32.50 24.70
C GLN A 507 7.08 -33.84 24.01
N ARG A 508 6.41 -33.86 22.84
CA ARG A 508 6.18 -35.09 22.05
C ARG A 508 7.48 -35.76 21.63
N ARG A 509 8.51 -35.00 21.25
CA ARG A 509 9.84 -35.52 20.89
C ARG A 509 10.63 -36.04 22.10
N LYS A 510 10.41 -35.47 23.29
CA LYS A 510 11.06 -35.86 24.55
C LYS A 510 10.33 -36.97 25.32
N ILE A 511 9.16 -37.43 24.84
CA ILE A 511 8.56 -38.67 25.35
C ILE A 511 9.48 -39.81 24.91
N ASP A 512 10.40 -40.15 25.79
CA ASP A 512 11.40 -41.19 25.61
C ASP A 512 10.69 -42.56 25.53
N LEU A 513 10.96 -43.33 24.47
CA LEU A 513 10.49 -44.72 24.35
C LEU A 513 10.98 -45.61 25.51
N LYS A 514 11.99 -45.15 26.26
CA LYS A 514 12.48 -45.79 27.49
C LYS A 514 11.55 -45.59 28.70
N THR A 515 10.69 -44.59 28.69
CA THR A 515 9.64 -44.45 29.71
C THR A 515 8.54 -45.51 29.51
N PHE A 516 8.51 -46.18 28.36
CA PHE A 516 7.62 -47.31 28.05
C PHE A 516 8.22 -48.69 28.40
N THR A 517 9.47 -48.81 28.84
CA THR A 517 10.09 -50.13 29.13
C THR A 517 9.74 -50.74 30.50
N ASN A 518 8.95 -50.06 31.34
CA ASN A 518 8.40 -50.63 32.58
C ASN A 518 6.90 -51.01 32.43
N TRP A 519 6.56 -51.71 31.35
CA TRP A 519 5.23 -52.30 31.16
C TRP A 519 5.17 -53.70 31.78
N GLU A 520 5.10 -53.77 33.11
CA GLU A 520 4.69 -55.01 33.80
C GLU A 520 3.16 -55.09 33.99
N ASP A 521 2.40 -54.03 33.69
CA ASP A 521 0.93 -54.04 33.76
C ASP A 521 0.33 -53.49 32.45
N SER A 522 -0.55 -54.30 31.85
CA SER A 522 -1.14 -54.13 30.51
C SER A 522 -1.72 -52.72 30.26
N PRO A 523 -1.52 -52.14 29.05
CA PRO A 523 -2.07 -50.83 28.65
C PRO A 523 -3.59 -50.71 28.77
N GLU A 524 -4.31 -51.83 28.72
CA GLU A 524 -5.77 -51.85 28.87
C GLU A 524 -6.22 -51.45 30.28
N LYS A 525 -5.43 -51.78 31.32
CA LYS A 525 -5.73 -51.43 32.71
C LYS A 525 -5.61 -49.93 32.96
N MET A 526 -4.60 -49.29 32.36
CA MET A 526 -4.39 -47.85 32.47
C MET A 526 -5.44 -47.05 31.67
N MET A 527 -5.90 -47.56 30.52
CA MET A 527 -7.03 -46.96 29.80
C MET A 527 -8.35 -47.09 30.58
N MET A 528 -8.58 -48.22 31.27
CA MET A 528 -9.74 -48.37 32.16
C MET A 528 -9.68 -47.42 33.36
N ASP A 529 -8.51 -47.23 33.98
CA ASP A 529 -8.36 -46.32 35.13
C ASP A 529 -8.54 -44.84 34.74
N MET A 530 -8.09 -44.43 33.54
CA MET A 530 -8.32 -43.07 33.02
C MET A 530 -9.79 -42.80 32.68
N MET A 531 -10.52 -43.80 32.17
CA MET A 531 -11.97 -43.69 31.96
C MET A 531 -12.76 -43.71 33.28
N GLY A 532 -12.24 -44.39 34.31
CA GLY A 532 -12.90 -44.51 35.60
C GLY A 532 -12.90 -43.24 36.45
N ASN A 533 -11.87 -42.38 36.35
CA ASN A 533 -11.83 -41.15 37.15
C ASN A 533 -10.92 -40.04 36.56
N PRO A 534 -11.43 -39.19 35.66
CA PRO A 534 -10.63 -38.23 34.89
C PRO A 534 -10.05 -37.05 35.70
N ASN A 535 -10.42 -36.89 36.98
CA ASN A 535 -10.00 -35.75 37.82
C ASN A 535 -9.08 -36.14 38.99
N ALA A 536 -8.55 -37.37 39.03
CA ALA A 536 -7.67 -37.78 40.12
C ALA A 536 -6.29 -37.09 40.01
N PRO A 537 -5.86 -36.28 40.99
CA PRO A 537 -4.57 -35.59 40.93
C PRO A 537 -3.45 -36.60 41.21
N ARG A 538 -2.54 -36.80 40.24
CA ARG A 538 -1.29 -37.54 40.48
C ARG A 538 -0.21 -36.58 40.96
N LYS A 539 0.35 -36.85 42.14
CA LYS A 539 1.60 -36.24 42.60
C LYS A 539 2.74 -36.78 41.73
N GLU A 540 3.45 -35.88 41.05
CA GLU A 540 4.78 -36.17 40.54
C GLU A 540 5.76 -36.11 41.71
N ASP A 541 6.25 -37.27 42.17
CA ASP A 541 7.49 -37.32 42.93
C ASP A 541 8.65 -37.24 41.93
N ARG A 542 9.48 -36.20 42.11
CA ARG A 542 10.55 -35.75 41.23
C ARG A 542 11.69 -36.75 41.05
#